data_AF-A0A182QEE2-F1
#
_entry.id   AF-A0A182QEE2-F1
#
_cell.length_a   1.000
_cell.length_b   1.000
_cell.length_c   1.000
_cell.angle_alpha   90.00
_cell.angle_beta   90.00
_cell.angle_gamma   90.00
#
_symmetry.space_group_name_H-M   'P 1'
#
loop_
_entity.id
_entity.type
_entity.pdbx_description
1 polymer ?
#
loop_
_entity_poly.entity_id
_entity_poly.type
_entity_poly.pdbx_seq_one_letter_code
_entity_poly.pdbx_strand_id
1 'polypeptide(L)'
;LIAGAAGVAVPLALKVSSGASLAERLQVATQLLETVPLIDGHNDLPWNIRKFLHNQLNDFRFDDDLTTISPWATSPWSHTDLQRLKQGRLAAQFWGAFAPCEAQHKDAVQMTLEQIDLIKRLTERYSPHMTFCASVFDIVQAHKNRQMCSLIGVEGGHSLGVSLGVLRTFYALGVRYLTITATCHTPWADSSNADAPKYDVRHGGLTAYGKYLLCSFI
;
A
#
# COMPACT_ATOMS: atom_id res chain seq x y z
N LEU A 1 30.19 -5.92 21.81
CA LEU A 1 30.00 -7.37 22.04
C LEU A 1 28.77 -7.49 22.95
N ILE A 2 27.53 -7.66 22.49
CA ILE A 2 26.94 -8.76 21.71
C ILE A 2 25.75 -8.14 20.94
N ALA A 3 25.84 -8.01 19.62
CA ALA A 3 24.71 -7.58 18.78
C ALA A 3 24.59 -8.39 17.47
N GLY A 4 25.30 -9.51 17.37
CA GLY A 4 25.42 -10.29 16.13
C GLY A 4 24.68 -11.63 16.11
N ALA A 5 24.04 -12.05 17.20
CA ALA A 5 23.54 -13.43 17.32
C ALA A 5 22.04 -13.61 16.97
N ALA A 6 21.22 -12.55 16.99
CA ALA A 6 19.77 -12.70 16.84
C ALA A 6 19.32 -12.92 15.38
N GLY A 7 20.05 -12.38 14.39
CA GLY A 7 19.67 -12.48 12.97
C GLY A 7 19.95 -13.84 12.31
N VAL A 8 20.88 -14.63 12.87
CA VAL A 8 21.31 -15.93 12.30
C VAL A 8 20.66 -17.13 13.03
N ALA A 9 20.08 -16.91 14.21
CA ALA A 9 19.49 -18.00 15.00
C ALA A 9 18.06 -18.38 14.60
N VAL A 10 17.26 -17.44 14.08
CA VAL A 10 15.85 -17.69 13.70
C VAL A 10 15.69 -18.66 12.51
N PRO A 11 16.52 -18.64 11.44
CA PRO A 11 16.37 -19.59 10.34
C PRO A 11 16.67 -21.04 10.75
N LEU A 12 17.47 -21.26 11.80
CA LEU A 12 17.89 -22.61 12.20
C LEU A 12 16.85 -23.35 13.04
N ALA A 13 15.93 -22.64 13.73
CA ALA A 13 15.02 -23.24 14.71
C ALA A 13 13.66 -23.67 14.14
N LEU A 14 13.27 -23.20 12.95
CA LEU A 14 11.98 -23.52 12.32
C LEU A 14 12.17 -24.46 11.12
N LYS A 15 12.76 -25.64 11.36
CA LYS A 15 12.79 -26.71 10.35
C LYS A 15 11.43 -27.40 10.31
N VAL A 16 10.59 -26.99 9.36
CA VAL A 16 9.36 -27.69 9.01
C VAL A 16 9.72 -28.91 8.16
N SER A 17 9.31 -30.10 8.59
CA SER A 17 9.44 -31.31 7.76
C SER A 17 8.58 -31.19 6.50
N SER A 18 9.04 -31.76 5.38
CA SER A 18 8.25 -31.81 4.13
C SER A 18 6.93 -32.57 4.31
N GLY A 19 6.84 -33.46 5.30
CA GLY A 19 5.62 -34.19 5.66
C GLY A 19 4.74 -33.51 6.71
N ALA A 20 5.05 -32.28 7.14
CA ALA A 20 4.26 -31.58 8.15
C ALA A 20 2.81 -31.39 7.69
N SER A 21 1.87 -31.41 8.63
CA SER A 21 0.47 -31.05 8.41
C SER A 21 0.31 -29.55 8.12
N LEU A 22 -0.87 -29.15 7.62
CA LEU A 22 -1.19 -27.74 7.44
C LEU A 22 -1.17 -26.97 8.77
N ALA A 23 -1.66 -27.58 9.86
CA ALA A 23 -1.69 -26.96 11.17
C ALA A 23 -0.27 -26.65 11.70
N GLU A 24 0.66 -27.60 11.54
CA GLU A 24 2.07 -27.40 11.93
C GLU A 24 2.72 -26.29 11.08
N ARG A 25 2.48 -26.27 9.76
CA ARG A 25 2.97 -25.19 8.88
C ARG A 25 2.43 -23.81 9.30
N LEU A 26 1.15 -23.73 9.61
CA LEU A 26 0.50 -22.48 10.04
C LEU A 26 1.04 -22.00 11.39
N GLN A 27 1.29 -22.90 12.32
CA GLN A 27 1.90 -22.57 13.61
C GLN A 27 3.30 -21.98 13.42
N VAL A 28 4.12 -22.58 12.56
CA VAL A 28 5.47 -22.09 12.27
C VAL A 28 5.44 -20.74 11.57
N ALA A 29 4.58 -20.56 10.56
CA ALA A 29 4.40 -19.28 9.90
C ALA A 29 3.95 -18.19 10.89
N THR A 30 3.00 -18.53 11.77
CA THR A 30 2.52 -17.66 12.84
C THR A 30 3.65 -17.21 13.77
N GLN A 31 4.49 -18.14 14.25
CA GLN A 31 5.63 -17.82 15.11
C GLN A 31 6.67 -16.96 14.39
N LEU A 32 6.92 -17.23 13.10
CA LEU A 32 7.84 -16.42 12.30
C LEU A 32 7.34 -14.96 12.22
N LEU A 33 6.05 -14.77 11.94
CA LEU A 33 5.43 -13.46 11.81
C LEU A 33 5.33 -12.67 13.12
N GLU A 34 5.57 -13.29 14.28
CA GLU A 34 5.72 -12.55 15.56
C GLU A 34 7.06 -11.81 15.66
N THR A 35 8.07 -12.24 14.91
CA THR A 35 9.43 -11.69 14.96
C THR A 35 9.85 -11.01 13.67
N VAL A 36 9.28 -11.45 12.54
CA VAL A 36 9.55 -10.90 11.21
C VAL A 36 8.30 -10.19 10.69
N PRO A 37 8.33 -8.87 10.50
CA PRO A 37 7.17 -8.12 10.06
C PRO A 37 6.78 -8.51 8.63
N LEU A 38 5.53 -8.95 8.43
CA LEU A 38 4.95 -9.04 7.09
C LEU A 38 4.58 -7.65 6.60
N ILE A 39 5.10 -7.26 5.45
CA ILE A 39 4.86 -5.96 4.83
C ILE A 39 4.22 -6.21 3.47
N ASP A 40 2.98 -5.74 3.29
CA ASP A 40 2.30 -5.77 2.01
C ASP A 40 2.52 -4.44 1.27
N GLY A 41 2.84 -4.56 -0.02
CA GLY A 41 3.29 -3.45 -0.85
C GLY A 41 2.17 -2.64 -1.51
N HIS A 42 0.93 -3.14 -1.57
CA HIS A 42 -0.16 -2.44 -2.25
C HIS A 42 -1.54 -3.03 -1.92
N ASN A 43 -2.45 -2.20 -1.38
CA ASN A 43 -3.84 -2.59 -1.12
C ASN A 43 -4.81 -1.44 -1.45
N ASP A 44 -5.81 -1.73 -2.27
CA ASP A 44 -6.77 -0.76 -2.82
C ASP A 44 -8.04 -0.57 -1.96
N LEU A 45 -8.02 -0.95 -0.67
CA LEU A 45 -9.12 -0.65 0.24
C LEU A 45 -9.57 0.83 0.19
N PRO A 46 -8.68 1.86 0.12
CA PRO A 46 -9.12 3.25 0.00
C PRO A 46 -10.03 3.48 -1.21
N TRP A 47 -9.70 2.86 -2.35
CA TRP A 47 -10.53 2.95 -3.55
C TRP A 47 -11.91 2.32 -3.37
N ASN A 48 -11.98 1.16 -2.68
CA ASN A 48 -13.28 0.54 -2.36
C ASN A 48 -14.12 1.44 -1.45
N ILE A 49 -13.53 2.08 -0.44
CA ILE A 49 -14.22 3.04 0.43
C ILE A 49 -14.70 4.25 -0.38
N ARG A 50 -13.88 4.78 -1.30
CA ARG A 50 -14.32 5.84 -2.22
C ARG A 50 -15.52 5.39 -3.04
N LYS A 51 -15.44 4.21 -3.65
CA LYS A 51 -16.44 3.71 -4.59
C LYS A 51 -17.77 3.41 -3.91
N PHE A 52 -17.75 2.80 -2.72
CA PHE A 52 -18.96 2.37 -2.03
C PHE A 52 -19.54 3.44 -1.11
N LEU A 53 -18.69 4.28 -0.51
CA LEU A 53 -19.08 5.20 0.55
C LEU A 53 -18.68 6.65 0.27
N HIS A 54 -18.13 6.97 -0.90
CA HIS A 54 -17.70 8.34 -1.24
C HIS A 54 -16.77 8.97 -0.18
N ASN A 55 -15.84 8.16 0.36
CA ASN A 55 -14.89 8.52 1.44
C ASN A 55 -15.55 8.83 2.81
N GLN A 56 -16.85 8.60 2.98
CA GLN A 56 -17.58 8.80 4.24
C GLN A 56 -17.24 7.69 5.23
N LEU A 57 -16.23 7.93 6.05
CA LEU A 57 -15.79 6.93 7.02
C LEU A 57 -16.86 6.65 8.07
N ASN A 58 -17.73 7.60 8.44
CA ASN A 58 -18.76 7.38 9.46
C ASN A 58 -19.62 6.13 9.18
N ASP A 59 -19.84 5.82 7.91
CA ASP A 59 -20.62 4.67 7.42
C ASP A 59 -19.74 3.42 7.17
N PHE A 60 -18.46 3.48 7.51
CA PHE A 60 -17.49 2.39 7.39
C PHE A 60 -17.03 1.88 8.75
N ARG A 61 -17.19 0.57 8.95
CA ARG A 61 -16.71 -0.18 10.11
C ARG A 61 -15.64 -1.17 9.66
N PHE A 62 -14.38 -0.76 9.71
CA PHE A 62 -13.25 -1.58 9.30
C PHE A 62 -12.99 -2.75 10.27
N ASP A 63 -13.46 -2.65 11.50
CA ASP A 63 -13.41 -3.67 12.55
C ASP A 63 -14.48 -4.76 12.42
N ASP A 64 -15.44 -4.62 11.51
CA ASP A 64 -16.45 -5.63 11.23
C ASP A 64 -15.90 -6.72 10.29
N ASP A 65 -16.60 -7.85 10.23
CA ASP A 65 -16.35 -8.89 9.23
C ASP A 65 -17.00 -8.48 7.90
N LEU A 66 -16.20 -7.81 7.06
CA LEU A 66 -16.64 -7.32 5.75
C LEU A 66 -16.97 -8.46 4.77
N THR A 67 -16.67 -9.72 5.08
CA THR A 67 -17.11 -10.87 4.25
C THR A 67 -18.60 -11.15 4.36
N THR A 68 -19.28 -10.54 5.34
CA THR A 68 -20.72 -10.73 5.60
C THR A 68 -21.57 -9.49 5.28
N ILE A 69 -20.94 -8.35 4.98
CA ILE A 69 -21.60 -7.06 4.83
C ILE A 69 -21.62 -6.63 3.37
N SER A 70 -22.81 -6.38 2.80
CA SER A 70 -22.94 -5.80 1.45
C SER A 70 -22.54 -4.31 1.45
N PRO A 71 -21.87 -3.79 0.39
CA PRO A 71 -21.45 -4.46 -0.83
C PRO A 71 -20.08 -5.16 -0.74
N TRP A 72 -19.41 -5.11 0.42
CA TRP A 72 -18.06 -5.64 0.63
C TRP A 72 -17.99 -7.15 0.40
N ALA A 73 -18.95 -7.90 0.93
CA ALA A 73 -19.03 -9.36 0.86
C ALA A 73 -19.10 -9.91 -0.56
N THR A 74 -19.74 -9.17 -1.47
CA THR A 74 -20.00 -9.59 -2.85
C THR A 74 -19.06 -8.93 -3.86
N SER A 75 -18.26 -7.96 -3.42
CA SER A 75 -17.30 -7.28 -4.28
C SER A 75 -16.07 -8.17 -4.52
N PRO A 76 -15.74 -8.51 -5.79
CA PRO A 76 -14.53 -9.28 -6.10
C PRO A 76 -13.23 -8.49 -5.92
N TRP A 77 -13.32 -7.25 -5.40
CA TRP A 77 -12.20 -6.34 -5.17
C TRP A 77 -12.03 -6.03 -3.68
N SER A 78 -12.89 -6.60 -2.81
CA SER A 78 -12.89 -6.36 -1.37
C SER A 78 -12.30 -7.55 -0.61
N HIS A 79 -11.04 -7.42 -0.21
CA HIS A 79 -10.28 -8.51 0.42
C HIS A 79 -9.84 -8.19 1.86
N THR A 80 -10.13 -6.99 2.34
CA THR A 80 -9.43 -6.41 3.48
C THR A 80 -10.40 -5.92 4.54
N ASP A 81 -10.30 -6.46 5.75
CA ASP A 81 -10.88 -5.90 6.98
C ASP A 81 -9.87 -6.06 8.13
N LEU A 82 -10.06 -5.29 9.21
CA LEU A 82 -9.11 -5.24 10.30
C LEU A 82 -8.99 -6.58 11.03
N GLN A 83 -10.04 -7.41 11.05
CA GLN A 83 -10.00 -8.74 11.67
C GLN A 83 -9.08 -9.67 10.88
N ARG A 84 -9.25 -9.76 9.56
CA ARG A 84 -8.39 -10.57 8.69
C ARG A 84 -6.95 -10.07 8.67
N LEU A 85 -6.73 -8.75 8.73
CA LEU A 85 -5.37 -8.18 8.85
C LEU A 85 -4.68 -8.60 10.15
N LYS A 86 -5.41 -8.59 11.28
CA LYS A 86 -4.90 -9.07 12.57
C LYS A 86 -4.62 -10.57 12.55
N GLN A 87 -5.53 -11.38 12.00
CA GLN A 87 -5.37 -12.83 11.86
C GLN A 87 -4.19 -13.19 10.96
N GLY A 88 -4.00 -12.46 9.86
CA GLY A 88 -2.88 -12.59 8.93
C GLY A 88 -1.54 -12.04 9.45
N ARG A 89 -1.52 -11.44 10.64
CA ARG A 89 -0.33 -10.85 11.28
C ARG A 89 0.38 -9.83 10.39
N LEU A 90 -0.39 -9.03 9.66
CA LEU A 90 0.18 -7.97 8.84
C LEU A 90 0.78 -6.88 9.73
N ALA A 91 2.08 -6.64 9.58
CA ALA A 91 2.80 -5.65 10.37
C ALA A 91 2.76 -4.27 9.71
N ALA A 92 2.81 -4.20 8.38
CA ALA A 92 2.70 -2.96 7.64
C ALA A 92 1.95 -3.12 6.32
N GLN A 93 1.21 -2.09 5.95
CA GLN A 93 0.47 -2.01 4.69
C GLN A 93 0.76 -0.68 4.01
N PHE A 94 1.14 -0.75 2.74
CA PHE A 94 1.00 0.40 1.87
C PHE A 94 -0.40 0.45 1.26
N TRP A 95 -1.13 1.51 1.57
CA TRP A 95 -2.44 1.77 0.99
C TRP A 95 -2.30 2.57 -0.30
N GLY A 96 -2.97 2.11 -1.35
CA GLY A 96 -2.98 2.76 -2.66
C GLY A 96 -3.82 4.04 -2.65
N ALA A 97 -3.17 5.20 -2.75
CA ALA A 97 -3.80 6.47 -3.10
C ALA A 97 -3.96 6.54 -4.63
N PHE A 98 -4.96 5.80 -5.13
CA PHE A 98 -5.23 5.63 -6.56
C PHE A 98 -6.17 6.72 -7.11
N ALA A 99 -5.91 7.14 -8.34
CA ALA A 99 -6.84 7.90 -9.18
C ALA A 99 -6.97 7.22 -10.55
N PRO A 100 -8.19 7.10 -11.10
CA PRO A 100 -8.41 6.47 -12.39
C PRO A 100 -7.72 7.25 -13.52
N CYS A 101 -7.32 6.55 -14.59
CA CYS A 101 -6.62 7.15 -15.73
C CYS A 101 -7.44 8.25 -16.43
N GLU A 102 -8.77 8.17 -16.38
CA GLU A 102 -9.70 9.14 -16.95
C GLU A 102 -9.66 10.50 -16.24
N ALA A 103 -9.09 10.55 -15.03
CA ALA A 103 -8.84 11.78 -14.27
C ALA A 103 -7.55 12.49 -14.69
N GLN A 104 -6.69 11.84 -15.50
CA GLN A 104 -5.50 12.48 -16.05
C GLN A 104 -5.90 13.71 -16.90
N HIS A 105 -5.20 14.83 -16.70
CA HIS A 105 -5.54 16.15 -17.25
C HIS A 105 -6.87 16.75 -16.77
N LYS A 106 -7.46 16.18 -15.71
CA LYS A 106 -8.65 16.70 -15.04
C LYS A 106 -8.36 16.85 -13.55
N ASP A 107 -8.97 16.03 -12.71
CA ASP A 107 -9.00 16.10 -11.26
C ASP A 107 -8.12 15.06 -10.55
N ALA A 108 -7.20 14.40 -11.26
CA ALA A 108 -6.31 13.38 -10.68
C ALA A 108 -5.58 13.84 -9.41
N VAL A 109 -5.05 15.08 -9.40
CA VAL A 109 -4.37 15.64 -8.21
C VAL A 109 -5.31 15.75 -7.02
N GLN A 110 -6.53 16.25 -7.24
CA GLN A 110 -7.55 16.39 -6.20
C GLN A 110 -7.96 15.02 -5.67
N MET A 111 -8.28 14.07 -6.56
CA MET A 111 -8.66 12.72 -6.16
C MET A 111 -7.58 12.04 -5.33
N THR A 112 -6.32 12.15 -5.73
CA THR A 112 -5.20 11.60 -4.95
C THR A 112 -5.06 12.26 -3.58
N LEU A 113 -5.22 13.58 -3.47
CA LEU A 113 -5.24 14.26 -2.16
C LEU A 113 -6.37 13.74 -1.26
N GLU A 114 -7.57 13.55 -1.81
CA GLU A 114 -8.70 12.98 -1.07
C GLU A 114 -8.43 11.54 -0.61
N GLN A 115 -7.73 10.72 -1.42
CA GLN A 115 -7.34 9.35 -1.01
C GLN A 115 -6.24 9.37 0.06
N ILE A 116 -5.25 10.25 -0.05
CA ILE A 116 -4.22 10.45 0.99
C ILE A 116 -4.89 10.83 2.32
N ASP A 117 -5.82 11.79 2.29
CA ASP A 117 -6.61 12.22 3.44
C ASP A 117 -7.43 11.05 4.03
N LEU A 118 -8.13 10.29 3.19
CA LEU A 118 -8.89 9.12 3.60
C LEU A 118 -8.03 8.10 4.36
N ILE A 119 -6.85 7.77 3.84
CA ILE A 119 -5.94 6.81 4.48
C ILE A 119 -5.50 7.32 5.86
N LYS A 120 -5.17 8.61 5.98
CA LYS A 120 -4.77 9.21 7.26
C LYS A 120 -5.91 9.18 8.27
N ARG A 121 -7.13 9.60 7.88
CA ARG A 121 -8.32 9.56 8.76
C ARG A 121 -8.70 8.14 9.17
N LEU A 122 -8.62 7.17 8.25
CA LEU A 122 -8.89 5.76 8.57
C LEU A 122 -7.88 5.26 9.61
N THR A 123 -6.59 5.56 9.41
CA THR A 123 -5.52 5.18 10.33
C THR A 123 -5.72 5.79 11.71
N GLU A 124 -6.04 7.08 11.78
CA GLU A 124 -6.29 7.79 13.04
C GLU A 124 -7.50 7.20 13.80
N ARG A 125 -8.59 6.92 13.08
CA ARG A 125 -9.81 6.34 13.68
C ARG A 125 -9.57 4.99 14.33
N TYR A 126 -8.66 4.18 13.78
CA TYR A 126 -8.34 2.84 14.29
C TYR A 126 -7.06 2.80 15.14
N SER A 127 -6.57 3.96 15.59
CA SER A 127 -5.53 4.04 16.61
C SER A 127 -6.03 3.48 17.97
N PRO A 128 -5.20 2.75 18.74
CA PRO A 128 -3.79 2.44 18.50
C PRO A 128 -3.56 1.15 17.71
N HIS A 129 -4.60 0.45 17.22
CA HIS A 129 -4.40 -0.78 16.44
C HIS A 129 -3.69 -0.52 15.11
N MET A 130 -3.93 0.65 14.52
CA MET A 130 -3.19 1.18 13.39
C MET A 130 -2.38 2.39 13.82
N THR A 131 -1.24 2.60 13.18
CA THR A 131 -0.44 3.82 13.34
C THR A 131 0.07 4.31 12.00
N PHE A 132 0.08 5.63 11.81
CA PHE A 132 0.62 6.21 10.59
C PHE A 132 2.14 6.12 10.60
N CYS A 133 2.71 5.70 9.48
CA CYS A 133 4.14 5.49 9.34
C CYS A 133 4.66 6.14 8.07
N ALA A 134 5.90 6.64 8.13
CA ALA A 134 6.54 7.26 6.99
C ALA A 134 8.05 6.92 6.91
N SER A 135 8.51 5.88 7.61
CA SER A 135 9.90 5.44 7.60
C SER A 135 10.02 3.98 8.00
N VAL A 136 11.19 3.40 7.72
CA VAL A 136 11.54 2.04 8.18
C VAL A 136 11.55 1.97 9.71
N PHE A 137 11.99 3.05 10.38
CA PHE A 137 11.97 3.13 11.83
C PHE A 137 10.54 3.03 12.38
N ASP A 138 9.58 3.71 11.75
CA ASP A 138 8.16 3.64 12.15
C ASP A 138 7.62 2.22 11.99
N ILE A 139 7.93 1.52 10.90
CA ILE A 139 7.55 0.12 10.68
C ILE A 139 8.07 -0.77 11.82
N VAL A 140 9.36 -0.66 12.14
CA VAL A 140 9.98 -1.45 13.19
C VAL A 140 9.37 -1.13 14.56
N GLN A 141 9.09 0.15 14.85
CA GLN A 141 8.52 0.57 16.12
C GLN A 141 7.05 0.15 16.27
N ALA A 142 6.24 0.30 15.21
CA ALA A 142 4.85 -0.15 15.17
C ALA A 142 4.75 -1.66 15.39
N HIS A 143 5.59 -2.44 14.70
CA HIS A 143 5.65 -3.90 14.88
C HIS A 143 6.00 -4.29 16.33
N LYS A 144 7.00 -3.64 16.94
CA LYS A 144 7.34 -3.85 18.36
C LYS A 144 6.17 -3.51 19.29
N ASN A 145 5.41 -2.48 18.97
CA ASN A 145 4.23 -2.06 19.73
C ASN A 145 2.98 -2.90 19.42
N ARG A 146 3.07 -3.92 18.56
CA ARG A 146 1.93 -4.72 18.07
C ARG A 146 0.84 -3.88 17.40
N GLN A 147 1.26 -2.84 16.69
CA GLN A 147 0.41 -1.96 15.90
C GLN A 147 0.67 -2.24 14.41
N MET A 148 -0.37 -2.15 13.59
CA MET A 148 -0.22 -2.22 12.15
C MET A 148 0.19 -0.85 11.60
N CYS A 149 1.31 -0.83 10.89
CA CYS A 149 1.89 0.35 10.31
C CYS A 149 1.21 0.68 8.97
N SER A 150 0.60 1.84 8.89
CA SER A 150 -0.18 2.31 7.76
C SER A 150 0.65 3.33 6.98
N LEU A 151 1.06 2.95 5.76
CA LEU A 151 1.84 3.77 4.84
C LEU A 151 0.99 4.15 3.61
N ILE A 152 1.44 5.17 2.88
CA ILE A 152 0.76 5.64 1.69
C ILE A 152 1.69 5.50 0.49
N GLY A 153 1.16 4.94 -0.59
CA GLY A 153 1.78 5.00 -1.90
C GLY A 153 0.81 5.54 -2.93
N VAL A 154 1.31 6.38 -3.84
CA VAL A 154 0.48 6.94 -4.91
C VAL A 154 0.60 6.05 -6.14
N GLU A 155 -0.54 5.64 -6.69
CA GLU A 155 -0.60 4.78 -7.86
C GLU A 155 -0.88 5.59 -9.13
N GLY A 156 0.17 5.85 -9.90
CA GLY A 156 0.11 6.51 -11.20
C GLY A 156 0.71 7.91 -11.20
N GLY A 157 1.67 8.14 -12.09
CA GLY A 157 2.34 9.42 -12.23
C GLY A 157 1.45 10.57 -12.72
N HIS A 158 0.27 10.27 -13.27
CA HIS A 158 -0.73 11.27 -13.65
C HIS A 158 -1.27 12.04 -12.44
N SER A 159 -1.23 11.46 -11.25
CA SER A 159 -1.56 12.12 -9.97
C SER A 159 -0.66 13.32 -9.66
N LEU A 160 0.50 13.45 -10.30
CA LEU A 160 1.38 14.61 -10.13
C LEU A 160 0.92 15.84 -10.93
N GLY A 161 0.05 15.67 -11.93
CA GLY A 161 -0.29 16.77 -12.86
C GLY A 161 0.94 17.38 -13.54
N VAL A 162 2.00 16.58 -13.76
CA VAL A 162 3.30 17.03 -14.31
C VAL A 162 4.01 18.09 -13.43
N SER A 163 3.72 18.11 -12.12
CA SER A 163 4.28 19.11 -11.18
C SER A 163 5.19 18.49 -10.12
N LEU A 164 6.45 18.93 -10.08
CA LEU A 164 7.37 18.62 -8.97
C LEU A 164 6.94 19.23 -7.63
N GLY A 165 6.18 20.33 -7.67
CA GLY A 165 5.57 20.89 -6.46
C GLY A 165 4.58 19.91 -5.84
N VAL A 166 3.71 19.32 -6.66
CA VAL A 166 2.75 18.29 -6.21
C VAL A 166 3.48 17.06 -5.67
N LEU A 167 4.56 16.62 -6.33
CA LEU A 167 5.40 15.52 -5.84
C LEU A 167 5.94 15.78 -4.42
N ARG A 168 6.54 16.95 -4.19
CA ARG A 168 7.06 17.32 -2.86
C ARG A 168 5.94 17.45 -1.83
N THR A 169 4.78 17.97 -2.22
CA THR A 169 3.60 18.05 -1.35
C THR A 169 3.12 16.65 -0.94
N PHE A 170 3.01 15.70 -1.87
CA PHE A 170 2.65 14.32 -1.55
C PHE A 170 3.65 13.68 -0.58
N TYR A 171 4.95 13.87 -0.80
CA TYR A 171 5.98 13.40 0.12
C TYR A 171 5.81 14.00 1.52
N ALA A 172 5.55 15.30 1.63
CA ALA A 172 5.31 16.00 2.89
C ALA A 172 4.03 15.51 3.60
N LEU A 173 3.00 15.14 2.84
CA LEU A 173 1.78 14.53 3.37
C LEU A 173 1.96 13.07 3.84
N GLY A 174 3.10 12.46 3.49
CA GLY A 174 3.54 11.17 3.99
C GLY A 174 3.58 10.04 2.96
N VAL A 175 3.45 10.35 1.66
CA VAL A 175 3.61 9.37 0.58
C VAL A 175 5.06 8.86 0.55
N ARG A 176 5.23 7.54 0.37
CA ARG A 176 6.55 6.88 0.38
C ARG A 176 6.87 6.01 -0.83
N TYR A 177 5.94 5.82 -1.75
CA TYR A 177 6.25 5.43 -3.13
C TYR A 177 5.35 6.15 -4.14
N LEU A 178 5.82 6.21 -5.38
CA LEU A 178 5.02 6.54 -6.54
C LEU A 178 5.15 5.42 -7.58
N THR A 179 4.03 4.86 -8.00
CA THR A 179 3.98 4.04 -9.22
C THR A 179 4.08 4.99 -10.42
N ILE A 180 5.15 4.87 -11.23
CA ILE A 180 5.48 5.80 -12.32
C ILE A 180 4.31 5.95 -13.30
N THR A 181 3.66 4.85 -13.66
CA THR A 181 2.43 4.84 -14.47
C THR A 181 1.44 3.86 -13.86
N ALA A 182 0.15 4.16 -13.96
CA ALA A 182 -0.88 3.15 -13.84
C ALA A 182 -0.98 2.39 -15.18
N THR A 183 -2.18 2.00 -15.61
CA THR A 183 -2.39 1.39 -16.92
C THR A 183 -2.24 2.38 -18.08
N CYS A 184 -2.32 3.69 -17.84
CA CYS A 184 -2.15 4.73 -18.85
C CYS A 184 -0.74 5.35 -18.88
N HIS A 185 -0.30 5.75 -20.07
CA HIS A 185 0.88 6.61 -20.24
C HIS A 185 0.68 7.93 -19.51
N THR A 186 1.79 8.54 -19.09
CA THR A 186 1.85 9.96 -18.70
C THR A 186 2.57 10.74 -19.81
N PRO A 187 2.57 12.09 -19.79
CA PRO A 187 3.39 12.87 -20.72
C PRO A 187 4.91 12.63 -20.61
N TRP A 188 5.36 11.86 -19.62
CA TRP A 188 6.78 11.70 -19.30
C TRP A 188 7.23 10.25 -19.09
N ALA A 189 6.30 9.28 -19.12
CA ALA A 189 6.59 7.87 -18.98
C ALA A 189 5.56 7.00 -19.74
N ASP A 190 6.03 5.95 -20.38
CA ASP A 190 5.20 4.89 -20.95
C ASP A 190 4.72 3.90 -19.89
N SER A 191 3.45 3.48 -19.97
CA SER A 191 2.95 2.35 -19.19
C SER A 191 3.23 1.03 -19.90
N SER A 192 2.90 -0.09 -19.25
CA SER A 192 2.99 -1.43 -19.84
C SER A 192 2.12 -1.61 -21.10
N ASN A 193 1.22 -0.67 -21.42
CA ASN A 193 0.50 -0.68 -22.70
C ASN A 193 1.43 -0.50 -23.91
N ALA A 194 2.64 0.05 -23.71
CA ALA A 194 3.69 0.09 -24.71
C ALA A 194 4.13 -1.32 -25.16
N ASP A 195 4.06 -2.30 -24.26
CA ASP A 195 4.44 -3.70 -24.50
C ASP A 195 3.23 -4.60 -24.80
N ALA A 196 2.00 -4.06 -24.76
CA ALA A 196 0.80 -4.80 -25.11
C ALA A 196 0.81 -5.17 -26.60
N PRO A 197 -0.02 -6.14 -27.08
CA PRO A 197 -0.01 -6.57 -28.48
C PRO A 197 -0.22 -5.46 -29.53
N LYS A 198 -0.77 -4.32 -29.11
CA LYS A 198 -0.97 -3.13 -29.96
C LYS A 198 0.28 -2.24 -30.07
N TYR A 199 1.31 -2.50 -29.26
CA TYR A 199 2.57 -1.75 -29.18
C TYR A 199 2.36 -0.23 -29.13
N ASP A 200 1.61 0.25 -28.13
CA ASP A 200 1.30 1.68 -27.98
C ASP A 200 2.47 2.46 -27.35
N VAL A 201 3.64 2.42 -27.98
CA VAL A 201 4.83 3.13 -27.50
C VAL A 201 4.68 4.63 -27.75
N ARG A 202 4.75 5.47 -26.71
CA ARG A 202 4.67 6.94 -26.86
C ARG A 202 6.01 7.63 -26.72
N HIS A 203 6.85 7.17 -25.79
CA HIS A 203 8.10 7.84 -25.41
C HIS A 203 9.33 6.97 -25.58
N GLY A 204 9.15 5.65 -25.71
CA GLY A 204 10.25 4.68 -25.61
C GLY A 204 10.73 4.52 -24.17
N GLY A 205 9.80 4.55 -23.21
CA GLY A 205 10.09 4.50 -21.77
C GLY A 205 9.96 5.87 -21.11
N LEU A 206 11.07 6.46 -20.64
CA LEU A 206 11.08 7.76 -19.96
C LEU A 206 11.56 8.89 -20.87
N THR A 207 10.82 9.99 -20.90
CA THR A 207 11.29 11.23 -21.56
C THR A 207 12.45 11.85 -20.79
N ALA A 208 13.12 12.85 -21.37
CA ALA A 208 14.14 13.63 -20.65
C ALA A 208 13.60 14.26 -19.36
N TYR A 209 12.35 14.76 -19.40
CA TYR A 209 11.67 15.26 -18.20
C TYR A 209 11.37 14.14 -17.21
N GLY A 210 10.91 12.97 -17.66
CA GLY A 210 10.67 11.81 -16.79
C GLY A 210 11.93 11.37 -16.02
N LYS A 211 13.09 11.37 -16.69
CA LYS A 211 14.39 11.10 -16.05
C LYS A 211 14.73 12.14 -14.98
N TYR A 212 14.53 13.43 -15.28
CA TYR A 212 14.74 14.52 -14.32
C TYR A 212 13.80 14.42 -13.11
N LEU A 213 12.54 14.05 -13.35
CA LEU A 213 11.55 13.83 -12.29
C LEU A 213 11.97 12.69 -11.35
N LEU A 214 12.47 11.57 -11.89
CA LEU A 214 13.02 10.47 -11.07
C LEU A 214 14.24 10.89 -10.25
N CYS A 215 15.12 11.75 -10.79
CA CYS A 215 16.22 12.30 -9.99
C CYS A 215 15.74 13.15 -8.81
N SER A 216 14.51 13.66 -8.84
CA SER A 216 13.92 14.43 -7.73
C SER A 216 13.29 13.55 -6.64
N PHE A 217 13.27 12.22 -6.82
CA PHE A 217 12.85 11.25 -5.78
C PHE A 217 13.96 10.89 -4.80
N ILE A 218 15.22 11.05 -5.23
CA ILE A 218 16.44 10.73 -4.49
C ILE A 218 16.91 11.98 -3.73
#